data_AF-A0A3B8NMA4-F1
#
_entry.id   AF-A0A3B8NMA4-F1
#
_cell.length_a   1.000
_cell.length_b   1.000
_cell.length_c   1.000
_cell.angle_alpha   90.00
_cell.angle_beta   90.00
_cell.angle_gamma   90.00
#
_symmetry.space_group_name_H-M   'P 1'
#
loop_
_entity.id
_entity.type
_entity.pdbx_description
1 polymer ?
#
loop_
_entity_poly.entity_id
_entity_poly.type
_entity_poly.pdbx_seq_one_letter_code
_entity_poly.pdbx_strand_id
1 'polypeptide(L)'
;MAERFLSDQHEKQKSLRGQMRFRPDYPSAFFKDYHKILPSKQFLKGPASGWDYFKGKWTGGYEGILRAERDWPAFSLFRMESRDFRISGKIYLEDITERASILLRARIRGDEFDGYAALIDADSNEIILRRYEKGKYKTLAKASAGDLRRGFLAFTAELSENGIGFKVSGPAGVDTVKIYAKDEEPIMGKGRFGVSSWGGHVTFDGLSFEHEGKSHPINQIDHSGSELIKDDKKIIVKEDHQLITKRALAEFCSLLLNLNEFVYID
;
A
#
# COMPACT_ATOMS: atom_id res chain seq x y z
N MET A 1 -4.94 24.65 27.64
CA MET A 1 -4.38 24.66 26.26
C MET A 1 -4.11 23.24 25.76
N ALA A 2 -3.37 22.41 26.52
CA ALA A 2 -3.12 21.01 26.18
C ALA A 2 -4.40 20.14 26.08
N GLU A 3 -5.32 20.24 27.04
CA GLU A 3 -6.58 19.47 27.02
C GLU A 3 -7.45 19.80 25.79
N ARG A 4 -7.55 21.09 25.44
CA ARG A 4 -8.27 21.54 24.24
C ARG A 4 -7.61 21.01 22.97
N PHE A 5 -6.28 21.10 22.85
CA PHE A 5 -5.56 20.53 21.72
C PHE A 5 -5.79 19.02 21.59
N LEU A 6 -5.72 18.26 22.69
CA LEU A 6 -5.96 16.83 22.67
C LEU A 6 -7.40 16.49 22.26
N SER A 7 -8.39 17.25 22.73
CA SER A 7 -9.78 17.12 22.29
C SER A 7 -9.92 17.34 20.78
N ASP A 8 -9.30 18.40 20.26
CA ASP A 8 -9.35 18.74 18.83
C ASP A 8 -8.66 17.65 17.97
N GLN A 9 -7.50 17.14 18.43
CA GLN A 9 -6.84 16.03 17.74
C GLN A 9 -7.64 14.73 17.83
N HIS A 10 -8.32 14.47 18.93
CA HIS A 10 -9.17 13.29 19.06
C HIS A 10 -10.30 13.30 18.01
N GLU A 11 -10.98 14.44 17.83
CA GLU A 11 -12.01 14.59 16.78
C GLU A 11 -11.45 14.48 15.36
N LYS A 12 -10.28 15.08 15.09
CA LYS A 12 -9.61 14.91 13.79
C LYS A 12 -9.27 13.44 13.52
N GLN A 13 -8.67 12.76 14.49
CA GLN A 13 -8.25 11.36 14.35
C GLN A 13 -9.43 10.39 14.21
N LYS A 14 -10.61 10.72 14.75
CA LYS A 14 -11.85 9.93 14.51
C LYS A 14 -12.15 9.82 13.01
N SER A 15 -12.09 10.93 12.28
CA SER A 15 -12.32 10.96 10.83
C SER A 15 -11.28 10.17 10.02
N LEU A 16 -10.09 9.96 10.59
CA LEU A 16 -8.96 9.27 9.95
C LEU A 16 -8.82 7.80 10.39
N ARG A 17 -9.79 7.28 11.15
CA ARG A 17 -9.73 5.91 11.73
C ARG A 17 -9.52 4.85 10.66
N GLY A 18 -10.16 5.02 9.50
CA GLY A 18 -10.05 4.15 8.33
C GLY A 18 -8.73 4.24 7.58
N GLN A 19 -7.89 5.24 7.89
CA GLN A 19 -6.74 5.55 7.06
C GLN A 19 -5.49 4.74 7.39
N MET A 20 -4.83 4.29 6.33
CA MET A 20 -3.52 3.65 6.34
C MET A 20 -2.62 4.31 5.29
N ARG A 21 -1.42 4.70 5.68
CA ARG A 21 -0.47 5.40 4.80
C ARG A 21 0.73 4.50 4.52
N PHE A 22 1.17 4.48 3.26
CA PHE A 22 2.39 3.82 2.82
C PHE A 22 3.29 4.86 2.16
N ARG A 23 4.49 5.05 2.71
CA ARG A 23 5.43 6.10 2.30
C ARG A 23 6.78 5.48 1.92
N PRO A 24 7.19 5.55 0.63
CA PRO A 24 8.57 5.31 0.24
C PRO A 24 9.49 6.25 1.03
N ASP A 25 10.55 5.71 1.62
CA ASP A 25 11.49 6.49 2.43
C ASP A 25 12.95 6.15 2.12
N TYR A 26 13.31 6.28 0.85
CA TYR A 26 14.65 5.98 0.35
C TYR A 26 15.03 6.89 -0.83
N PRO A 27 16.32 7.22 -1.00
CA PRO A 27 16.83 7.85 -2.21
C PRO A 27 16.80 6.89 -3.41
N SER A 28 16.88 7.43 -4.61
CA SER A 28 16.90 6.64 -5.85
C SER A 28 18.15 5.75 -6.03
N ALA A 29 19.20 5.98 -5.23
CA ALA A 29 20.44 5.23 -5.27
C ALA A 29 21.06 5.02 -3.88
N PHE A 30 21.77 3.90 -3.72
CA PHE A 30 22.53 3.57 -2.51
C PHE A 30 23.87 2.91 -2.85
N PHE A 31 24.85 3.06 -1.96
CA PHE A 31 25.99 2.14 -1.94
C PHE A 31 25.52 0.74 -1.55
N LYS A 32 26.01 -0.28 -2.27
CA LYS A 32 25.61 -1.68 -2.15
C LYS A 32 25.71 -2.21 -0.72
N ASP A 33 26.79 -1.91 -0.01
CA ASP A 33 27.01 -2.42 1.34
C ASP A 33 26.05 -1.78 2.35
N TYR A 34 25.75 -0.49 2.18
CA TYR A 34 24.74 0.18 3.00
C TYR A 34 23.33 -0.35 2.71
N HIS A 35 22.98 -0.53 1.43
CA HIS A 35 21.70 -1.15 1.04
C HIS A 35 21.49 -2.52 1.67
N LYS A 36 22.55 -3.35 1.73
CA LYS A 36 22.50 -4.70 2.28
C LYS A 36 22.11 -4.73 3.76
N ILE A 37 22.66 -3.82 4.57
CA ILE A 37 22.42 -3.80 6.03
C ILE A 37 21.09 -3.13 6.42
N LEU A 38 20.52 -2.29 5.56
CA LEU A 38 19.26 -1.61 5.85
C LEU A 38 18.09 -2.61 5.92
N PRO A 39 17.22 -2.52 6.94
CA PRO A 39 16.03 -3.35 7.02
C PRO A 39 14.98 -2.89 6.00
N SER A 40 14.21 -3.83 5.43
CA SER A 40 13.25 -3.56 4.35
C SER A 40 12.18 -2.53 4.71
N LYS A 41 11.81 -2.42 5.99
CA LYS A 41 10.85 -1.42 6.50
C LYS A 41 11.33 0.03 6.35
N GLN A 42 12.63 0.28 6.12
CA GLN A 42 13.13 1.61 5.79
C GLN A 42 12.76 2.04 4.36
N PHE A 43 12.56 1.09 3.45
CA PHE A 43 12.24 1.39 2.05
C PHE A 43 10.76 1.71 1.86
N LEU A 44 9.88 1.15 2.69
CA LEU A 44 8.46 1.51 2.68
C LEU A 44 7.95 1.56 4.11
N LYS A 45 7.61 2.76 4.58
CA LYS A 45 7.00 2.97 5.89
C LYS A 45 5.50 2.76 5.80
N GLY A 46 4.93 1.98 6.70
CA GLY A 46 3.49 1.71 6.77
C GLY A 46 3.06 1.07 8.10
N PRO A 47 1.85 0.49 8.16
CA PRO A 47 1.33 -0.18 9.36
C PRO A 47 2.25 -1.28 9.87
N ALA A 48 2.47 -1.35 11.19
CA ALA A 48 3.41 -2.31 11.77
C ALA A 48 2.85 -3.74 11.86
N SER A 49 1.58 -3.89 12.23
CA SER A 49 0.96 -5.19 12.47
C SER A 49 0.32 -5.74 11.19
N GLY A 50 0.52 -7.03 10.92
CA GLY A 50 -0.11 -7.71 9.78
C GLY A 50 0.55 -7.52 8.42
N TRP A 51 1.67 -6.79 8.33
CA TRP A 51 2.36 -6.50 7.07
C TRP A 51 3.83 -6.91 7.11
N ASP A 52 4.31 -7.51 6.02
CA ASP A 52 5.72 -7.74 5.73
C ASP A 52 6.20 -6.77 4.66
N TYR A 53 7.46 -6.34 4.73
CA TYR A 53 8.04 -5.27 3.88
C TYR A 53 9.24 -5.76 3.09
N PHE A 54 9.39 -5.27 1.86
CA PHE A 54 10.40 -5.72 0.89
C PHE A 54 11.03 -4.53 0.15
N LYS A 55 12.31 -4.65 -0.20
CA LYS A 55 13.08 -3.52 -0.76
C LYS A 55 12.75 -3.19 -2.21
N GLY A 56 12.06 -4.07 -2.92
CA GLY A 56 11.90 -3.97 -4.37
C GLY A 56 13.18 -4.36 -5.10
N LYS A 57 13.20 -4.15 -6.42
CA LYS A 57 14.36 -4.48 -7.25
C LYS A 57 15.34 -3.31 -7.32
N TRP A 58 16.62 -3.64 -7.21
CA TRP A 58 17.74 -2.72 -7.31
C TRP A 58 18.74 -3.25 -8.31
N THR A 59 19.15 -2.43 -9.27
CA THR A 59 20.10 -2.83 -10.33
C THR A 59 21.28 -1.86 -10.43
N GLY A 60 22.23 -2.20 -11.30
CA GLY A 60 23.53 -1.54 -11.37
C GLY A 60 24.59 -2.28 -10.55
N GLY A 61 25.39 -1.52 -9.81
CA GLY A 61 26.53 -2.04 -9.04
C GLY A 61 27.90 -1.70 -9.63
N TYR A 62 27.95 -0.98 -10.77
CA TYR A 62 29.17 -0.31 -11.20
C TYR A 62 29.56 0.72 -10.15
N GLU A 63 30.84 0.74 -9.75
CA GLU A 63 31.35 1.54 -8.62
C GLU A 63 30.61 1.31 -7.28
N GLY A 64 29.95 0.16 -7.13
CA GLY A 64 29.23 -0.19 -5.90
C GLY A 64 27.91 0.56 -5.69
N ILE A 65 27.41 1.30 -6.69
CA ILE A 65 26.15 2.04 -6.58
C ILE A 65 24.99 1.22 -7.17
N LEU A 66 23.99 0.96 -6.35
CA LEU A 66 22.71 0.39 -6.74
C LEU A 66 21.67 1.49 -6.98
N ARG A 67 20.78 1.28 -7.95
CA ARG A 67 19.65 2.16 -8.24
C ARG A 67 18.34 1.41 -8.13
N ALA A 68 17.34 2.04 -7.54
CA ALA A 68 16.01 1.47 -7.42
C ALA A 68 15.31 1.42 -8.79
N GLU A 69 14.62 0.32 -9.08
CA GLU A 69 13.85 0.18 -10.31
C GLU A 69 12.40 0.65 -10.12
N ARG A 70 11.99 1.66 -10.90
CA ARG A 70 10.64 2.23 -10.87
C ARG A 70 9.51 1.22 -11.11
N ASP A 71 9.74 0.19 -11.92
CA ASP A 71 8.74 -0.85 -12.21
C ASP A 71 8.65 -1.95 -11.13
N TRP A 72 9.60 -1.95 -10.19
CA TRP A 72 9.72 -2.89 -9.08
C TRP A 72 9.98 -2.14 -7.76
N PRO A 73 9.09 -1.23 -7.37
CA PRO A 73 9.26 -0.40 -6.18
C PRO A 73 9.28 -1.24 -4.91
N ALA A 74 9.78 -0.66 -3.82
CA ALA A 74 9.56 -1.21 -2.49
C ALA A 74 8.06 -1.46 -2.25
N PHE A 75 7.75 -2.58 -1.60
CA PHE A 75 6.38 -3.03 -1.43
C PHE A 75 6.16 -3.67 -0.07
N SER A 76 4.88 -3.83 0.26
CA SER A 76 4.43 -4.51 1.47
C SER A 76 3.37 -5.56 1.11
N LEU A 77 3.39 -6.68 1.82
CA LEU A 77 2.41 -7.76 1.68
C LEU A 77 1.67 -7.94 2.99
N PHE A 78 0.34 -7.99 2.90
CA PHE A 78 -0.49 -8.33 4.05
C PHE A 78 -0.37 -9.83 4.34
N ARG A 79 -0.33 -10.19 5.62
CA ARG A 79 -0.14 -11.58 6.09
C ARG A 79 -1.40 -12.42 5.94
N MET A 80 -1.94 -12.50 4.73
CA MET A 80 -3.07 -13.35 4.36
C MET A 80 -2.81 -13.97 2.99
N GLU A 81 -2.98 -15.28 2.88
CA GLU A 81 -2.76 -16.01 1.64
C GLU A 81 -4.06 -16.49 1.01
N SER A 82 -4.27 -16.18 -0.26
CA SER A 82 -5.42 -16.61 -1.03
C SER A 82 -5.03 -16.86 -2.48
N ARG A 83 -5.87 -17.64 -3.18
CA ARG A 83 -5.80 -17.76 -4.64
C ARG A 83 -6.49 -16.56 -5.27
N ASP A 84 -7.64 -16.19 -4.72
CA ASP A 84 -8.50 -15.13 -5.24
C ASP A 84 -8.60 -13.99 -4.24
N PHE A 85 -8.72 -12.78 -4.76
CA PHE A 85 -8.74 -11.56 -3.97
C PHE A 85 -9.76 -10.61 -4.53
N ARG A 86 -10.51 -9.98 -3.64
CA ARG A 86 -11.25 -8.76 -3.95
C ARG A 86 -10.88 -7.72 -2.91
N ILE A 87 -10.15 -6.71 -3.33
CA ILE A 87 -9.64 -5.62 -2.49
C ILE A 87 -10.37 -4.35 -2.88
N SER A 88 -10.84 -3.60 -1.89
CA SER A 88 -11.56 -2.35 -2.13
C SER A 88 -11.27 -1.32 -1.07
N GLY A 89 -11.54 -0.06 -1.41
CA GLY A 89 -11.38 1.07 -0.51
C GLY A 89 -11.32 2.37 -1.32
N LYS A 90 -10.78 3.40 -0.70
CA LYS A 90 -10.38 4.63 -1.37
C LYS A 90 -8.87 4.77 -1.31
N ILE A 91 -8.28 5.32 -2.37
CA ILE A 91 -6.86 5.59 -2.50
C ILE A 91 -6.66 7.07 -2.83
N TYR A 92 -5.75 7.71 -2.12
CA TYR A 92 -5.31 9.07 -2.38
C TYR A 92 -3.81 9.05 -2.64
N LEU A 93 -3.42 9.62 -3.78
CA LEU A 93 -2.06 9.81 -4.19
C LEU A 93 -1.69 11.26 -3.88
N GLU A 94 -0.62 11.49 -3.14
CA GLU A 94 -0.13 12.87 -2.99
C GLU A 94 0.62 13.37 -4.19
N ASP A 95 0.80 14.68 -4.28
CA ASP A 95 1.18 15.39 -5.51
C ASP A 95 2.43 14.82 -6.19
N ILE A 96 3.44 14.44 -5.39
CA ILE A 96 4.70 13.86 -5.88
C ILE A 96 4.63 12.34 -6.15
N THR A 97 3.49 11.71 -5.91
CA THR A 97 3.29 10.28 -6.14
C THR A 97 3.12 10.04 -7.61
N GLU A 98 4.06 9.28 -8.18
CA GLU A 98 4.04 8.89 -9.59
C GLU A 98 3.20 7.63 -9.78
N ARG A 99 3.37 6.64 -8.91
CA ARG A 99 2.71 5.33 -9.04
C ARG A 99 2.28 4.77 -7.71
N ALA A 100 1.13 4.11 -7.72
CA ALA A 100 0.66 3.25 -6.63
C ALA A 100 0.16 1.93 -7.19
N SER A 101 0.27 0.84 -6.44
CA SER A 101 -0.24 -0.46 -6.90
C SER A 101 -0.83 -1.28 -5.79
N ILE A 102 -1.93 -1.96 -6.12
CA ILE A 102 -2.48 -3.08 -5.35
C ILE A 102 -1.91 -4.36 -5.93
N LEU A 103 -1.13 -5.07 -5.13
CA LEU A 103 -0.56 -6.35 -5.52
C LEU A 103 -1.57 -7.44 -5.22
N LEU A 104 -1.74 -8.39 -6.14
CA LEU A 104 -2.68 -9.51 -6.04
C LEU A 104 -1.94 -10.82 -6.32
N ARG A 105 -2.19 -11.85 -5.51
CA ARG A 105 -1.50 -13.15 -5.59
C ARG A 105 0.03 -13.00 -5.68
N ALA A 106 0.57 -12.02 -4.94
CA ALA A 106 2.01 -11.76 -4.88
C ALA A 106 2.71 -12.82 -4.03
N ARG A 107 3.75 -13.43 -4.58
CA ARG A 107 4.62 -14.41 -3.93
C ARG A 107 6.03 -13.87 -3.91
N ILE A 108 6.65 -13.95 -2.74
CA ILE A 108 7.96 -13.36 -2.48
C ILE A 108 9.02 -14.12 -3.28
N ARG A 109 9.93 -13.37 -3.90
CA ARG A 109 11.12 -13.88 -4.57
C ARG A 109 12.32 -13.00 -4.21
N GLY A 110 12.92 -13.26 -3.06
CA GLY A 110 13.90 -12.34 -2.46
C GLY A 110 13.23 -11.02 -2.07
N ASP A 111 13.78 -9.90 -2.54
CA ASP A 111 13.19 -8.56 -2.38
C ASP A 111 12.25 -8.17 -3.54
N GLU A 112 11.91 -9.12 -4.41
CA GLU A 112 10.95 -8.98 -5.52
C GLU A 112 9.71 -9.87 -5.31
N PHE A 113 8.78 -9.85 -6.25
CA PHE A 113 7.61 -10.72 -6.22
C PHE A 113 7.22 -11.27 -7.61
N ASP A 114 6.62 -12.45 -7.64
CA ASP A 114 5.82 -12.91 -8.77
C ASP A 114 4.33 -12.73 -8.42
N GLY A 115 3.48 -12.33 -9.35
CA GLY A 115 2.06 -12.10 -9.10
C GLY A 115 1.45 -11.09 -10.08
N TYR A 116 0.43 -10.38 -9.63
CA TYR A 116 -0.23 -9.35 -10.43
C TYR A 116 -0.24 -8.01 -9.71
N ALA A 117 -0.37 -6.94 -10.47
CA ALA A 117 -0.58 -5.60 -9.95
C ALA A 117 -1.70 -4.88 -10.69
N ALA A 118 -2.61 -4.30 -9.92
CA ALA A 118 -3.51 -3.23 -10.36
C ALA A 118 -2.86 -1.91 -10.02
N LEU A 119 -2.39 -1.19 -11.03
CA LEU A 119 -1.50 -0.04 -10.92
C LEU A 119 -2.20 1.24 -11.37
N ILE A 120 -1.98 2.32 -10.63
CA ILE A 120 -2.32 3.70 -10.98
C ILE A 120 -0.99 4.38 -11.34
N ASP A 121 -0.86 4.85 -12.58
CA ASP A 121 0.25 5.68 -13.04
C ASP A 121 -0.25 7.12 -13.19
N ALA A 122 0.08 7.96 -12.21
CA ALA A 122 -0.38 9.34 -12.15
C ALA A 122 0.40 10.27 -13.07
N ASP A 123 1.57 9.86 -13.59
CA ASP A 123 2.31 10.66 -14.56
C ASP A 123 1.68 10.55 -15.95
N SER A 124 1.27 9.33 -16.34
CA SER A 124 0.58 9.10 -17.61
C SER A 124 -0.95 9.17 -17.49
N ASN A 125 -1.49 9.34 -16.28
CA ASN A 125 -2.92 9.22 -15.99
C ASN A 125 -3.53 7.93 -16.54
N GLU A 126 -2.85 6.80 -16.34
CA GLU A 126 -3.31 5.49 -16.78
C GLU A 126 -3.59 4.59 -15.57
N ILE A 127 -4.61 3.74 -15.68
CA ILE A 127 -4.73 2.54 -14.86
C ILE A 127 -4.25 1.33 -15.66
N ILE A 128 -3.48 0.45 -15.03
CA ILE A 128 -2.75 -0.62 -15.71
C ILE A 128 -2.90 -1.93 -14.93
N LEU A 129 -3.16 -3.03 -15.62
CA LEU A 129 -3.02 -4.39 -15.09
C LEU A 129 -1.69 -4.97 -15.56
N ARG A 130 -0.87 -5.43 -14.63
CA ARG A 130 0.43 -6.06 -14.92
C ARG A 130 0.55 -7.44 -14.31
N ARG A 131 1.23 -8.33 -15.02
CA ARG A 131 1.72 -9.63 -14.55
C ARG A 131 3.20 -9.52 -14.30
N TYR A 132 3.66 -9.97 -13.14
CA TYR A 132 5.05 -10.02 -12.72
C TYR A 132 5.44 -11.50 -12.59
N GLU A 133 6.43 -11.94 -13.36
CA GLU A 133 6.92 -13.32 -13.28
C GLU A 133 8.40 -13.38 -13.65
N LYS A 134 9.18 -14.08 -12.82
CA LYS A 134 10.60 -14.37 -13.07
C LYS A 134 11.44 -13.10 -13.34
N GLY A 135 11.10 -11.99 -12.68
CA GLY A 135 11.86 -10.74 -12.75
C GLY A 135 11.57 -9.91 -14.00
N LYS A 136 10.52 -10.27 -14.72
CA LYS A 136 9.98 -9.52 -15.83
C LYS A 136 8.52 -9.17 -15.54
N TYR A 137 8.03 -8.12 -16.18
CA TYR A 137 6.61 -7.80 -16.15
C TYR A 137 6.04 -7.77 -17.56
N LYS A 138 4.73 -8.01 -17.67
CA LYS A 138 3.93 -7.89 -18.88
C LYS A 138 2.68 -7.09 -18.57
N THR A 139 2.37 -6.07 -19.38
CA THR A 139 1.09 -5.36 -19.30
C THR A 139 0.00 -6.25 -19.90
N LEU A 140 -1.07 -6.47 -19.14
CA LEU A 140 -2.22 -7.27 -19.55
C LEU A 140 -3.34 -6.39 -20.12
N ALA A 141 -3.58 -5.24 -19.50
CA ALA A 141 -4.53 -4.23 -19.96
C ALA A 141 -4.11 -2.85 -19.44
N LYS A 142 -4.53 -1.80 -20.12
CA LYS A 142 -4.39 -0.43 -19.65
C LYS A 142 -5.48 0.47 -20.22
N ALA A 143 -5.80 1.55 -19.52
CA ALA A 143 -6.70 2.60 -20.00
C ALA A 143 -6.31 3.94 -19.39
N SER A 144 -6.56 5.02 -20.13
CA SER A 144 -6.48 6.38 -19.61
C SER A 144 -7.61 6.62 -18.61
N ALA A 145 -7.32 7.36 -17.53
CA ALA A 145 -8.26 7.67 -16.48
C ALA A 145 -8.03 9.10 -15.97
N GLY A 146 -8.72 10.09 -16.56
CA GLY A 146 -8.79 11.49 -16.10
C GLY A 146 -7.56 12.05 -15.36
N ASP A 147 -7.77 12.83 -14.30
CA ASP A 147 -6.69 13.30 -13.41
C ASP A 147 -6.68 12.46 -12.12
N LEU A 148 -5.71 11.55 -11.99
CA LEU A 148 -5.65 10.57 -10.90
C LEU A 148 -5.12 11.14 -9.56
N ARG A 149 -4.77 12.44 -9.51
CA ARG A 149 -4.32 13.11 -8.27
C ARG A 149 -5.41 13.94 -7.59
N ARG A 150 -6.62 13.99 -8.14
CA ARG A 150 -7.75 14.77 -7.59
C ARG A 150 -8.43 14.08 -6.41
N GLY A 151 -7.75 14.05 -5.27
CA GLY A 151 -8.33 13.57 -4.01
C GLY A 151 -8.55 12.06 -3.97
N PHE A 152 -9.45 11.60 -3.11
CA PHE A 152 -9.68 10.17 -2.91
C PHE A 152 -10.41 9.54 -4.10
N LEU A 153 -9.79 8.51 -4.67
CA LEU A 153 -10.35 7.64 -5.70
C LEU A 153 -10.90 6.37 -5.05
N ALA A 154 -12.19 6.08 -5.22
CA ALA A 154 -12.72 4.77 -4.89
C ALA A 154 -12.17 3.73 -5.88
N PHE A 155 -11.75 2.57 -5.38
CA PHE A 155 -11.22 1.51 -6.23
C PHE A 155 -11.73 0.12 -5.84
N THR A 156 -11.67 -0.79 -6.80
CA THR A 156 -11.84 -2.23 -6.59
C THR A 156 -10.85 -2.97 -7.47
N ALA A 157 -10.00 -3.79 -6.86
CA ALA A 157 -9.07 -4.69 -7.53
C ALA A 157 -9.50 -6.13 -7.26
N GLU A 158 -9.70 -6.90 -8.33
CA GLU A 158 -10.24 -8.25 -8.25
C GLU A 158 -9.36 -9.22 -9.02
N LEU A 159 -9.11 -10.38 -8.43
CA LEU A 159 -8.47 -11.53 -9.06
C LEU A 159 -9.32 -12.75 -8.74
N SER A 160 -9.83 -13.40 -9.78
CA SER A 160 -10.59 -14.64 -9.70
C SER A 160 -10.07 -15.60 -10.76
N GLU A 161 -9.54 -16.74 -10.32
CA GLU A 161 -8.91 -17.74 -11.18
C GLU A 161 -7.77 -17.15 -12.06
N ASN A 162 -8.08 -16.83 -13.32
CA ASN A 162 -7.18 -16.19 -14.28
C ASN A 162 -7.65 -14.81 -14.78
N GLY A 163 -8.77 -14.32 -14.26
CA GLY A 163 -9.30 -13.00 -14.56
C GLY A 163 -8.81 -11.98 -13.54
N ILE A 164 -8.27 -10.86 -14.03
CA ILE A 164 -7.89 -9.72 -13.21
C ILE A 164 -8.69 -8.48 -13.65
N GLY A 165 -9.28 -7.78 -12.69
CA GLY A 165 -10.06 -6.57 -12.90
C GLY A 165 -9.57 -5.44 -12.02
N PHE A 166 -9.62 -4.21 -12.56
CA PHE A 166 -9.38 -3.01 -11.78
C PHE A 166 -10.37 -1.93 -12.19
N LYS A 167 -11.09 -1.41 -11.19
CA LYS A 167 -12.02 -0.30 -11.33
C LYS A 167 -11.54 0.85 -10.46
N VAL A 168 -11.53 2.05 -11.03
CA VAL A 168 -11.24 3.30 -10.33
C VAL A 168 -12.33 4.32 -10.67
N SER A 169 -12.79 5.06 -9.68
CA SER A 169 -13.77 6.14 -9.82
C SER A 169 -13.46 7.24 -8.80
N GLY A 170 -13.55 8.50 -9.19
CA GLY A 170 -13.18 9.62 -8.33
C GLY A 170 -14.23 10.73 -8.26
N PRO A 171 -13.89 11.87 -7.66
CA PRO A 171 -14.71 13.08 -7.70
C PRO A 171 -14.83 13.63 -9.13
N ALA A 172 -15.65 14.67 -9.30
CA ALA A 172 -15.90 15.29 -10.60
C ALA A 172 -14.60 15.58 -11.38
N GLY A 173 -14.52 15.07 -12.62
CA GLY A 173 -13.33 15.15 -13.48
C GLY A 173 -12.48 13.89 -13.54
N VAL A 174 -12.81 12.84 -12.77
CA VAL A 174 -12.24 11.50 -12.94
C VAL A 174 -13.30 10.58 -13.57
N ASP A 175 -13.02 10.09 -14.77
CA ASP A 175 -13.88 9.10 -15.41
C ASP A 175 -13.91 7.82 -14.59
N THR A 176 -15.08 7.18 -14.50
CA THR A 176 -15.12 5.82 -13.98
C THR A 176 -14.50 4.90 -15.01
N VAL A 177 -13.30 4.42 -14.72
CA VAL A 177 -12.57 3.53 -15.62
C VAL A 177 -12.55 2.13 -15.02
N LYS A 178 -12.90 1.15 -15.86
CA LYS A 178 -12.82 -0.27 -15.52
C LYS A 178 -12.03 -0.98 -16.61
N ILE A 179 -10.96 -1.64 -16.21
CA ILE A 179 -10.20 -2.54 -17.07
C ILE A 179 -10.28 -3.96 -16.54
N TYR A 180 -10.24 -4.91 -17.46
CA TYR A 180 -10.22 -6.34 -17.18
C TYR A 180 -9.28 -7.02 -18.17
N ALA A 181 -8.57 -8.04 -17.69
CA ALA A 181 -7.78 -8.92 -18.54
C ALA A 181 -7.91 -10.37 -18.06
N LYS A 182 -7.89 -11.29 -19.01
CA LYS A 182 -7.72 -12.72 -18.75
C LYS A 182 -6.28 -13.09 -19.04
N ASP A 183 -5.63 -13.78 -18.10
CA ASP A 183 -4.30 -14.34 -18.28
C ASP A 183 -4.43 -15.77 -18.81
N GLU A 184 -3.95 -16.01 -20.02
CA GLU A 184 -3.99 -17.35 -20.64
C GLU A 184 -3.02 -18.33 -19.96
N GLU A 185 -1.99 -17.81 -19.28
CA GLU A 185 -1.00 -18.60 -18.54
C GLU A 185 -0.94 -18.12 -17.08
N PRO A 186 -2.01 -18.36 -16.29
CA PRO A 186 -2.16 -17.76 -14.98
C PRO A 186 -1.08 -18.24 -14.00
N ILE A 187 -0.66 -17.33 -13.12
CA ILE A 187 0.22 -17.65 -12.00
C ILE A 187 -0.57 -18.54 -11.03
N MET A 188 -0.18 -19.81 -10.96
CA MET A 188 -0.85 -20.81 -10.14
C MET A 188 -0.46 -20.74 -8.66
N GLY A 189 -1.37 -21.19 -7.79
CA GLY A 189 -1.16 -21.30 -6.35
C GLY A 189 -1.70 -20.10 -5.55
N LYS A 190 -1.41 -20.10 -4.25
CA LYS A 190 -1.77 -19.01 -3.34
C LYS A 190 -0.68 -17.94 -3.35
N GLY A 191 -1.08 -16.70 -3.10
CA GLY A 191 -0.17 -15.59 -2.83
C GLY A 191 -0.83 -14.61 -1.87
N ARG A 192 -0.19 -13.48 -1.63
CA ARG A 192 -0.67 -12.42 -0.74
C ARG A 192 -1.18 -11.24 -1.55
N PHE A 193 -2.01 -10.40 -0.94
CA PHE A 193 -2.22 -9.06 -1.48
C PHE A 193 -1.25 -8.07 -0.83
N GLY A 194 -1.06 -6.93 -1.47
CA GLY A 194 -0.07 -5.96 -1.01
C GLY A 194 -0.26 -4.58 -1.59
N VAL A 195 0.63 -3.69 -1.19
CA VAL A 195 0.67 -2.30 -1.62
C VAL A 195 2.10 -1.92 -1.96
N SER A 196 2.27 -1.18 -3.05
CA SER A 196 3.52 -0.49 -3.38
C SER A 196 3.25 0.96 -3.79
N SER A 197 4.26 1.81 -3.64
CA SER A 197 4.23 3.21 -4.05
C SER A 197 5.59 3.65 -4.58
N TRP A 198 5.59 4.63 -5.49
CA TRP A 198 6.80 5.23 -6.05
C TRP A 198 6.67 6.76 -6.14
N GLY A 199 7.78 7.46 -5.90
CA GLY A 199 7.87 8.92 -5.84
C GLY A 199 7.35 9.50 -4.52
N GLY A 200 6.06 9.26 -4.23
CA GLY A 200 5.36 9.83 -3.10
C GLY A 200 4.64 8.78 -2.25
N HIS A 201 3.97 9.26 -1.20
CA HIS A 201 3.16 8.40 -0.34
C HIS A 201 1.74 8.26 -0.85
N VAL A 202 1.17 7.11 -0.51
CA VAL A 202 -0.22 6.78 -0.80
C VAL A 202 -0.98 6.60 0.51
N THR A 203 -2.20 7.14 0.56
CA THR A 203 -3.11 7.00 1.68
C THR A 203 -4.32 6.21 1.24
N PHE A 204 -4.59 5.11 1.93
CA PHE A 204 -5.81 4.34 1.79
C PHE A 204 -6.81 4.72 2.86
N ASP A 205 -8.09 4.77 2.51
CA ASP A 205 -9.20 4.89 3.46
C ASP A 205 -10.18 3.72 3.27
N GLY A 206 -10.53 3.05 4.36
CA GLY A 206 -11.45 1.91 4.34
C GLY A 206 -10.93 0.70 3.55
N LEU A 207 -9.60 0.49 3.50
CA LEU A 207 -9.01 -0.66 2.80
C LEU A 207 -9.49 -1.97 3.40
N SER A 208 -10.09 -2.80 2.57
CA SER A 208 -10.74 -4.05 2.95
C SER A 208 -10.49 -5.14 1.92
N PHE A 209 -10.59 -6.39 2.36
CA PHE A 209 -10.64 -7.56 1.48
C PHE A 209 -11.94 -8.34 1.70
N GLU A 210 -12.40 -9.02 0.65
CA GLU A 210 -13.53 -9.94 0.73
C GLU A 210 -13.05 -11.37 1.05
N HIS A 211 -13.73 -12.05 1.97
CA HIS A 211 -13.56 -13.46 2.27
C HIS A 211 -14.91 -14.08 2.62
N GLU A 212 -15.25 -15.22 2.00
CA GLU A 212 -16.56 -15.89 2.19
C GLU A 212 -17.78 -14.96 2.05
N GLY A 213 -17.74 -14.05 1.06
CA GLY A 213 -18.80 -13.07 0.80
C GLY A 213 -18.91 -11.94 1.83
N LYS A 214 -17.97 -11.85 2.78
CA LYS A 214 -17.92 -10.79 3.80
C LYS A 214 -16.72 -9.87 3.56
N SER A 215 -16.94 -8.57 3.70
CA SER A 215 -15.86 -7.58 3.66
C SER A 215 -15.23 -7.39 5.04
N HIS A 216 -13.91 -7.45 5.10
CA HIS A 216 -13.12 -7.30 6.32
C HIS A 216 -12.20 -6.08 6.23
N PRO A 217 -12.42 -5.02 7.03
CA PRO A 217 -11.53 -3.86 7.10
C PRO A 217 -10.18 -4.26 7.71
N ILE A 218 -9.08 -3.98 7.01
CA ILE A 218 -7.75 -4.46 7.41
C ILE A 218 -7.29 -3.87 8.74
N ASN A 219 -7.56 -2.59 8.97
CA ASN A 219 -7.17 -1.88 10.18
C ASN A 219 -7.92 -2.34 11.45
N GLN A 220 -8.93 -3.20 11.32
CA GLN A 220 -9.70 -3.75 12.42
C GLN A 220 -9.39 -5.23 12.68
N ILE A 221 -8.44 -5.83 11.95
CA ILE A 221 -8.13 -7.24 12.14
C ILE A 221 -7.28 -7.44 13.39
N ASP A 222 -7.72 -8.34 14.27
CA ASP A 222 -6.90 -8.84 15.37
C ASP A 222 -5.89 -9.86 14.83
N HIS A 223 -4.70 -9.38 14.54
CA HIS A 223 -3.60 -10.21 14.04
C HIS A 223 -3.10 -11.27 15.03
N SER A 224 -3.40 -11.12 16.33
CA SER A 224 -3.00 -12.10 17.35
C SER A 224 -4.00 -13.24 17.48
N GLY A 225 -5.30 -12.95 17.29
CA GLY A 225 -6.38 -13.94 17.36
C GLY A 225 -6.80 -14.55 16.02
N SER A 226 -6.39 -13.97 14.89
CA SER A 226 -6.76 -14.43 13.55
C SER A 226 -5.74 -15.42 12.95
N GLU A 227 -6.24 -16.41 12.21
CA GLU A 227 -5.43 -17.39 11.49
C GLU A 227 -5.48 -17.13 9.97
N LEU A 228 -4.77 -16.10 9.51
CA LEU A 228 -4.91 -15.57 8.14
C LEU A 228 -4.16 -16.36 7.04
N ILE A 229 -3.28 -17.30 7.43
CA ILE A 229 -2.42 -18.06 6.49
C ILE A 229 -2.91 -19.51 6.31
N LYS A 230 -3.71 -20.05 7.23
CA LYS A 230 -4.23 -21.42 7.15
C LYS A 230 -5.39 -21.54 6.14
N ASP A 231 -5.78 -22.77 5.83
CA ASP A 231 -6.89 -23.06 4.91
C ASP A 231 -8.24 -22.64 5.49
N ASP A 232 -8.54 -23.04 6.73
CA ASP A 232 -9.75 -22.65 7.48
C ASP A 232 -9.52 -21.33 8.24
N LYS A 233 -9.45 -20.23 7.49
CA LYS A 233 -9.06 -18.92 8.05
C LYS A 233 -10.06 -18.44 9.10
N LYS A 234 -9.61 -18.35 10.34
CA LYS A 234 -10.33 -17.61 11.37
C LYS A 234 -10.00 -16.13 11.26
N ILE A 235 -10.98 -15.30 10.91
CA ILE A 235 -10.81 -13.83 10.88
C ILE A 235 -11.55 -13.22 12.07
N ILE A 236 -10.79 -12.62 12.99
CA ILE A 236 -11.33 -11.88 14.12
C ILE A 236 -11.18 -10.39 13.83
N VAL A 237 -12.31 -9.69 13.82
CA VAL A 237 -12.35 -8.23 13.70
C VAL A 237 -12.55 -7.66 15.11
N LYS A 238 -11.64 -6.79 15.53
CA LYS A 238 -11.69 -6.09 16.81
C LYS A 238 -11.45 -4.61 16.58
N GLU A 239 -12.39 -3.80 17.04
CA GLU A 239 -12.19 -2.36 17.09
C GLU A 239 -11.10 -2.01 18.13
N ASP A 240 -10.00 -1.40 17.67
CA ASP A 240 -9.06 -0.76 18.59
C ASP A 240 -9.64 0.59 19.04
N HIS A 241 -10.32 0.57 20.19
CA HIS A 241 -10.89 1.77 20.81
C HIS A 241 -9.82 2.75 21.30
N GLN A 242 -8.55 2.33 21.44
CA GLN A 242 -7.45 3.22 21.85
C GLN A 242 -6.68 3.83 20.67
N LEU A 243 -6.93 3.40 19.43
CA LEU A 243 -6.19 3.86 18.25
C LEU A 243 -6.22 5.38 18.10
N ILE A 244 -7.40 5.98 18.24
CA ILE A 244 -7.62 7.43 18.10
C ILE A 244 -6.82 8.16 19.19
N THR A 245 -6.90 7.70 20.44
CA THR A 245 -6.17 8.28 21.56
C THR A 245 -4.66 8.20 21.38
N LYS A 246 -4.14 7.05 20.91
CA LYS A 246 -2.70 6.89 20.63
C LYS A 246 -2.22 7.83 19.53
N ARG A 247 -3.00 7.99 18.45
CA ARG A 247 -2.67 8.92 17.35
C ARG A 247 -2.71 10.39 17.81
N ALA A 248 -3.75 10.78 18.55
CA ALA A 248 -3.87 12.14 19.09
C ALA A 248 -2.70 12.47 20.04
N LEU A 249 -2.28 11.51 20.88
CA LEU A 249 -1.12 11.69 21.75
C LEU A 249 0.19 11.80 20.97
N ALA A 250 0.37 11.00 19.91
CA ALA A 250 1.57 11.07 19.07
C ALA A 250 1.72 12.44 18.37
N GLU A 251 0.62 13.03 17.91
CA GLU A 251 0.63 14.40 17.35
C GLU A 251 0.92 15.45 18.41
N PHE A 252 0.37 15.30 19.62
CA PHE A 252 0.69 16.17 20.74
C PHE A 252 2.17 16.08 21.14
N CYS A 253 2.74 14.88 21.22
CA CYS A 253 4.18 14.69 21.46
C CYS A 253 5.03 15.31 20.35
N SER A 254 4.62 15.16 19.09
CA SER A 254 5.33 15.78 17.95
C SER A 254 5.29 17.30 18.02
N LEU A 255 4.17 17.90 18.41
CA LEU A 255 4.07 19.34 18.66
C LEU A 255 5.04 19.77 19.77
N LEU A 256 5.06 19.08 20.91
CA LEU A 256 5.95 19.41 22.02
C LEU A 256 7.43 19.32 21.65
N LEU A 257 7.82 18.28 20.89
CA LEU A 257 9.19 18.10 20.45
C LEU A 257 9.61 19.17 19.44
N ASN A 258 8.72 19.57 18.52
CA ASN A 258 8.98 20.66 17.58
C ASN A 258 9.00 22.04 18.26
N LEU A 259 8.24 22.24 19.34
CA LEU A 259 8.31 23.47 20.14
C LEU A 259 9.67 23.62 20.84
N ASN A 260 10.33 22.50 21.14
CA ASN A 260 11.67 22.50 21.75
C ASN A 260 12.76 22.97 20.78
N GLU A 261 12.54 22.94 19.46
CA GLU A 261 13.47 23.54 18.47
C GLU A 261 13.42 25.08 18.46
N PHE A 262 12.43 25.70 19.11
CA PHE A 262 12.28 27.16 19.20
C PHE A 262 12.75 27.76 20.54
N VAL A 263 13.20 26.93 21.48
CA VAL A 263 13.79 27.40 22.74
C VAL A 263 15.32 27.46 22.58
N TYR A 264 15.78 28.34 21.69
CA TYR A 264 17.09 28.96 21.88
C TYR A 264 16.89 30.01 22.97
N ILE A 265 17.36 29.68 24.17
CA ILE A 265 17.47 30.62 25.28
C ILE A 265 18.57 31.60 24.89
N ASP A 266 18.20 32.87 24.65
CA ASP A 266 19.13 34.00 24.79
C ASP A 266 19.51 34.17 26.27
#